data_AF-A0A1G0Z773-F1
#
_entry.id   AF-A0A1G0Z773-F1
#
_cell.length_a   1.000
_cell.length_b   1.000
_cell.length_c   1.000
_cell.angle_alpha   90.00
_cell.angle_beta   90.00
_cell.angle_gamma   90.00
#
_symmetry.space_group_name_H-M   'P 1'
#
loop_
_entity.id
_entity.type
_entity.pdbx_description
1 polymer ?
#
loop_
_entity_poly.entity_id
_entity_poly.type
_entity_poly.pdbx_seq_one_letter_code
_entity_poly.pdbx_strand_id
1 'polypeptide(L)'
;MQKNGFVGAELIKMRSRLSEATSHGEKEAVQDKSAQPKQPHVQPPPETIMDKEWKKATEKRWDEFRILKRDFTGRLTESLSALPEEIRLAKDHAEQLQRALEKFAHLLDEIESLDDSKWNKDSLSSELPSAIRRVEHIRLEYLRITSKLKAIQRESSAAEGSDSGRSFIPEICSVSWTQGFKIGLIFFMPIIIVLALSTLVLAIAMFFALRT
;
A
#
# COMPACT_ATOMS: atom_id res chain seq x y z
N MET A 1 37.92 -3.87 -6.31
CA MET A 1 37.97 -3.08 -7.57
C MET A 1 38.91 -3.79 -8.55
N GLN A 2 38.67 -3.61 -9.87
CA GLN A 2 39.36 -4.22 -11.03
C GLN A 2 38.90 -5.62 -11.47
N LYS A 3 37.77 -5.68 -12.20
CA LYS A 3 37.43 -6.81 -13.12
C LYS A 3 37.06 -6.35 -14.54
N ASN A 4 37.48 -5.14 -14.94
CA ASN A 4 37.17 -4.57 -16.26
C ASN A 4 38.38 -4.58 -17.23
N GLY A 5 39.52 -5.18 -16.85
CA GLY A 5 40.75 -5.16 -17.64
C GLY A 5 40.99 -6.37 -18.56
N PHE A 6 40.29 -7.49 -18.34
CA PHE A 6 40.64 -8.76 -19.01
C PHE A 6 40.04 -8.89 -20.42
N VAL A 7 38.94 -8.20 -20.70
CA VAL A 7 38.25 -8.31 -22.00
C VAL A 7 38.95 -7.47 -23.08
N GLY A 8 39.62 -6.37 -22.71
CA GLY A 8 40.33 -5.50 -23.65
C GLY A 8 41.59 -6.11 -24.26
N ALA A 9 42.34 -6.90 -23.49
CA ALA A 9 43.61 -7.48 -23.95
C ALA A 9 43.40 -8.58 -25.02
N GLU A 10 42.35 -9.40 -24.87
CA GLU A 10 42.02 -10.44 -25.85
C GLU A 10 41.45 -9.88 -27.16
N LEU A 11 40.68 -8.78 -27.08
CA LEU A 11 40.16 -8.08 -28.27
C LEU A 11 41.27 -7.45 -29.11
N ILE A 12 42.32 -6.91 -28.47
CA ILE A 12 43.47 -6.34 -29.18
C ILE A 12 44.29 -7.45 -29.87
N LYS A 13 44.44 -8.62 -29.22
CA LYS A 13 45.14 -9.79 -29.77
C LYS A 13 44.42 -10.40 -30.98
N MET A 14 43.09 -10.42 -30.97
CA MET A 14 42.31 -10.90 -32.12
C MET A 14 42.42 -9.96 -33.33
N ARG A 15 42.48 -8.64 -33.09
CA ARG A 15 42.64 -7.64 -34.17
C ARG A 15 44.03 -7.73 -34.83
N SER A 16 45.09 -7.95 -34.06
CA SER A 16 46.43 -8.09 -34.65
C SER A 16 46.53 -9.36 -35.51
N ARG A 17 45.94 -10.47 -35.07
CA ARG A 17 45.91 -11.72 -35.86
C ARG A 17 45.10 -11.63 -37.15
N LEU A 18 44.04 -10.82 -37.15
CA LEU A 18 43.25 -10.58 -38.37
C LEU A 18 44.02 -9.72 -39.39
N SER A 19 44.78 -8.73 -38.92
CA SER A 19 45.65 -7.88 -39.76
C SER A 19 46.84 -8.66 -40.33
N GLU A 20 47.37 -9.61 -39.58
CA GLU A 20 48.51 -10.44 -40.01
C GLU A 20 48.09 -11.44 -41.10
N ALA A 21 46.89 -12.03 -40.99
CA ALA A 21 46.30 -12.90 -42.01
C ALA A 21 45.92 -12.15 -43.31
N THR A 22 45.57 -10.86 -43.22
CA THR A 22 45.29 -10.05 -44.42
C THR A 22 46.56 -9.58 -45.13
N SER A 23 47.65 -9.29 -44.40
CA SER A 23 48.91 -8.92 -45.05
C SER A 23 49.65 -10.11 -45.68
N HIS A 24 49.43 -11.33 -45.18
CA HIS A 24 49.99 -12.54 -45.78
C HIS A 24 49.26 -13.00 -47.05
N GLY A 25 48.01 -12.61 -47.23
CA GLY A 25 47.24 -12.88 -48.46
C GLY A 25 47.58 -11.97 -49.65
N GLU A 26 48.38 -10.92 -49.44
CA GLU A 26 48.65 -9.89 -50.45
C GLU A 26 50.02 -10.02 -51.15
N LYS A 27 50.80 -11.09 -50.90
CA LYS A 27 52.11 -11.30 -51.55
C LYS A 27 52.18 -12.45 -52.56
N GLU A 28 51.09 -13.15 -52.84
CA GLU A 28 51.05 -14.27 -53.81
C GLU A 28 50.18 -14.02 -55.06
N ALA A 29 49.80 -12.77 -55.35
CA ALA A 29 49.02 -12.45 -56.56
C ALA A 29 49.46 -11.15 -57.24
N VAL A 30 50.69 -11.11 -57.73
CA VAL A 30 51.04 -10.26 -58.88
C VAL A 30 51.71 -11.15 -59.90
N GLN A 31 50.92 -11.69 -60.83
CA GLN A 31 51.23 -11.83 -62.27
C GLN A 31 50.26 -12.82 -62.94
N ASP A 32 49.02 -12.38 -63.19
CA ASP A 32 48.42 -12.51 -64.53
C ASP A 32 47.19 -11.59 -64.61
N LYS A 33 47.11 -10.80 -65.68
CA LYS A 33 46.06 -9.82 -65.93
C LYS A 33 45.48 -10.13 -67.29
N SER A 34 44.33 -10.81 -67.34
CA SER A 34 43.25 -10.65 -68.35
C SER A 34 42.23 -11.78 -68.24
N ALA A 35 41.15 -11.57 -67.48
CA ALA A 35 39.79 -12.12 -67.64
C ALA A 35 39.13 -12.13 -66.26
N GLN A 36 38.20 -11.20 -66.04
CA GLN A 36 37.45 -11.07 -64.79
C GLN A 36 36.61 -12.34 -64.54
N PRO A 37 36.89 -13.13 -63.48
CA PRO A 37 35.96 -14.13 -63.01
C PRO A 37 34.98 -13.41 -62.09
N LYS A 38 33.67 -13.60 -62.32
CA LYS A 38 32.62 -13.19 -61.39
C LYS A 38 32.97 -13.75 -60.00
N GLN A 39 33.27 -12.86 -59.05
CA GLN A 39 33.53 -13.26 -57.67
C GLN A 39 32.36 -14.12 -57.16
N PRO A 40 32.62 -15.33 -56.62
CA PRO A 40 31.61 -16.01 -55.82
C PRO A 40 31.29 -15.10 -54.65
N HIS A 41 30.06 -14.62 -54.59
CA HIS A 41 29.53 -13.97 -53.40
C HIS A 41 29.64 -14.97 -52.26
N VAL A 42 30.68 -14.86 -51.43
CA VAL A 42 30.79 -15.62 -50.18
C VAL A 42 29.71 -15.06 -49.27
N GLN A 43 28.52 -15.63 -49.41
CA GLN A 43 27.45 -15.46 -48.44
C GLN A 43 28.03 -15.91 -47.10
N PRO A 44 27.93 -15.09 -46.02
CA PRO A 44 28.26 -15.58 -44.69
C PRO A 44 27.50 -16.90 -44.47
N PRO A 45 28.08 -17.89 -43.76
CA PRO A 45 27.45 -19.17 -43.50
C PRO A 45 25.98 -18.94 -43.12
N PRO A 46 25.02 -19.72 -43.62
CA PRO A 46 23.62 -19.48 -43.35
C PRO A 46 23.42 -19.57 -41.84
N GLU A 47 23.40 -18.42 -41.16
CA GLU A 47 22.91 -18.34 -39.79
C GLU A 47 21.55 -19.02 -39.83
N THR A 48 21.44 -20.16 -39.16
CA THR A 48 20.21 -20.94 -39.23
C THR A 48 19.09 -20.04 -38.74
N ILE A 49 17.94 -20.11 -39.41
CA ILE A 49 16.78 -19.25 -39.09
C ILE A 49 16.46 -19.36 -37.58
N MET A 50 16.65 -20.56 -37.02
CA MET A 50 16.58 -20.87 -35.59
C MET A 50 17.51 -20.03 -34.70
N ASP A 51 18.78 -19.83 -35.09
CA ASP A 51 19.74 -19.04 -34.30
C ASP A 51 19.35 -17.56 -34.26
N LYS A 52 18.83 -17.03 -35.37
CA LYS A 52 18.32 -15.65 -35.46
C LYS A 52 17.07 -15.46 -34.61
N GLU A 53 16.13 -16.41 -34.69
CA GLU A 53 14.91 -16.38 -33.89
C GLU A 53 15.19 -16.53 -32.40
N TRP A 54 16.14 -17.38 -32.01
CA TRP A 54 16.57 -17.52 -30.61
C TRP A 54 17.25 -16.27 -30.07
N LYS A 55 18.14 -15.63 -30.84
CA LYS A 55 18.75 -14.33 -30.48
C LYS A 55 17.68 -13.27 -30.27
N LYS A 56 16.75 -13.11 -31.23
CA LYS A 56 15.64 -12.15 -31.14
C LYS A 56 14.71 -12.43 -29.94
N ALA A 57 14.37 -13.69 -29.69
CA ALA A 57 13.54 -14.07 -28.55
C ALA A 57 14.24 -13.77 -27.22
N THR A 58 15.56 -13.97 -27.17
CA THR A 58 16.39 -13.66 -25.99
C THR A 58 16.48 -12.15 -25.76
N GLU A 59 16.72 -11.37 -26.83
CA GLU A 59 16.72 -9.89 -26.77
C GLU A 59 15.38 -9.35 -26.27
N LYS A 60 14.25 -9.87 -26.79
CA LYS A 60 12.91 -9.47 -26.34
C LYS A 60 12.71 -9.73 -24.84
N ARG A 61 13.11 -10.91 -24.34
CA ARG A 61 13.05 -11.22 -22.90
C ARG A 61 13.95 -10.32 -22.06
N TRP A 62 15.12 -9.94 -22.58
CA TRP A 62 16.00 -8.99 -21.91
C TRP A 62 15.39 -7.60 -21.82
N ASP A 63 14.70 -7.15 -22.86
CA ASP A 63 14.00 -5.86 -22.85
C ASP A 63 12.81 -5.87 -21.89
N GLU A 64 12.01 -6.93 -21.90
CA GLU A 64 10.94 -7.15 -20.91
C GLU A 64 11.50 -7.11 -19.48
N PHE A 65 12.61 -7.80 -19.21
CA PHE A 65 13.28 -7.77 -17.91
C PHE A 65 13.73 -6.35 -17.51
N ARG A 66 14.32 -5.59 -18.43
CA ARG A 66 14.76 -4.20 -18.15
C ARG A 66 13.58 -3.29 -17.84
N ILE A 67 12.47 -3.44 -18.57
CA ILE A 67 11.23 -2.69 -18.34
C ILE A 67 10.69 -3.02 -16.96
N LEU A 68 10.52 -4.30 -16.63
CA LEU A 68 10.04 -4.74 -15.31
C LEU A 68 10.95 -4.23 -14.20
N LYS A 69 12.27 -4.38 -14.34
CA LYS A 69 13.23 -3.91 -13.35
C LYS A 69 13.08 -2.41 -13.11
N ARG A 70 12.96 -1.61 -14.19
CA ARG A 70 12.79 -0.15 -14.08
C ARG A 70 11.48 0.20 -13.39
N ASP A 71 10.38 -0.42 -13.80
CA ASP A 71 9.06 -0.20 -13.21
C ASP A 71 9.04 -0.51 -11.71
N PHE A 72 9.49 -1.71 -11.33
CA PHE A 72 9.56 -2.10 -9.93
C PHE A 72 10.53 -1.24 -9.12
N THR A 73 11.67 -0.83 -9.70
CA THR A 73 12.58 0.10 -9.01
C THR A 73 11.90 1.45 -8.73
N GLY A 74 11.13 1.97 -9.70
CA GLY A 74 10.35 3.20 -9.52
C GLY A 74 9.31 3.05 -8.40
N ARG A 75 8.49 2.00 -8.46
CA ARG A 75 7.44 1.73 -7.46
C ARG A 75 8.00 1.50 -6.05
N LEU A 76 9.12 0.78 -5.94
CA LEU A 76 9.81 0.58 -4.67
C LEU A 76 10.40 1.88 -4.12
N THR A 77 10.94 2.73 -4.99
CA THR A 77 11.48 4.04 -4.59
C THR A 77 10.37 4.96 -4.08
N GLU A 78 9.23 4.99 -4.78
CA GLU A 78 8.05 5.73 -4.37
C GLU A 78 7.52 5.23 -3.01
N SER A 79 7.33 3.92 -2.87
CA SER A 79 6.86 3.32 -1.60
C SER A 79 7.84 3.59 -0.45
N LEU A 80 9.15 3.51 -0.71
CA LEU A 80 10.17 3.82 0.29
C LEU A 80 10.16 5.30 0.69
N SER A 81 9.81 6.20 -0.22
CA SER A 81 9.73 7.63 0.06
C SER A 81 8.49 8.03 0.87
N ALA A 82 7.40 7.27 0.78
CA ALA A 82 6.17 7.52 1.56
C ALA A 82 6.27 7.01 3.01
N LEU A 83 7.03 5.93 3.23
CA LEU A 83 7.13 5.25 4.53
C LEU A 83 7.56 6.14 5.72
N PRO A 84 8.52 7.08 5.58
CA PRO A 84 8.92 7.95 6.67
C PRO A 84 7.78 8.82 7.22
N GLU A 85 6.89 9.29 6.34
CA GLU A 85 5.77 10.13 6.74
C GLU A 85 4.70 9.30 7.45
N GLU A 86 4.40 8.10 6.97
CA GLU A 86 3.52 7.15 7.67
C GLU A 86 4.05 6.81 9.07
N ILE A 87 5.36 6.56 9.20
CA ILE A 87 6.01 6.31 10.49
C ILE A 87 5.88 7.54 11.41
N ARG A 88 6.06 8.75 10.87
CA ARG A 88 5.94 10.00 11.64
C ARG A 88 4.51 10.17 12.17
N LEU A 89 3.50 9.97 11.33
CA LEU A 89 2.09 10.05 11.70
C LEU A 89 1.74 9.01 12.77
N ALA A 90 2.17 7.76 12.58
CA ALA A 90 1.94 6.69 13.56
C ALA A 90 2.57 7.00 14.93
N LYS A 91 3.77 7.60 14.94
CA LYS A 91 4.42 8.03 16.18
C LYS A 91 3.66 9.16 16.87
N ASP A 92 3.23 10.18 16.13
CA ASP A 92 2.45 11.28 16.70
C ASP A 92 1.12 10.79 17.28
N HIS A 93 0.42 9.90 16.58
CA HIS A 93 -0.79 9.25 17.09
C HIS A 93 -0.53 8.48 18.39
N ALA A 94 0.57 7.72 18.46
CA ALA A 94 0.95 6.98 19.66
C ALA A 94 1.25 7.93 20.84
N GLU A 95 1.96 9.04 20.59
CA GLU A 95 2.23 10.05 21.62
C GLU A 95 0.94 10.71 22.13
N GLN A 96 0.00 11.01 21.24
CA GLN A 96 -1.28 11.61 21.62
C GLN A 96 -2.12 10.65 22.47
N LEU A 97 -2.12 9.36 22.12
CA LEU A 97 -2.75 8.30 22.93
C LEU A 97 -2.10 8.17 24.31
N GLN A 98 -0.77 8.22 24.38
CA GLN A 98 -0.04 8.15 25.64
C GLN A 98 -0.40 9.32 26.56
N ARG A 99 -0.45 10.55 26.03
CA ARG A 99 -0.89 11.73 26.79
C ARG A 99 -2.34 11.63 27.27
N ALA A 100 -3.21 11.01 26.47
CA ALA A 100 -4.59 10.77 26.86
C ALA A 100 -4.68 9.74 28.00
N LEU A 101 -3.88 8.67 27.94
CA LEU A 101 -3.77 7.66 29.00
C LEU A 101 -3.34 8.29 30.33
N GLU A 102 -2.27 9.08 30.32
CA GLU A 102 -1.78 9.77 31.52
C GLU A 102 -2.86 10.68 32.14
N LYS A 103 -3.60 11.41 31.30
CA LYS A 103 -4.71 12.25 31.78
C LYS A 103 -5.86 11.44 32.35
N PHE A 104 -6.22 10.31 31.75
CA PHE A 104 -7.26 9.45 32.31
C PHE A 104 -6.82 8.85 33.64
N ALA A 105 -5.56 8.45 33.78
CA ALA A 105 -5.02 7.98 35.05
C ALA A 105 -5.10 9.07 36.13
N HIS A 106 -4.73 10.31 35.80
CA HIS A 106 -4.85 11.44 36.72
C HIS A 106 -6.32 11.74 37.10
N LEU A 107 -7.25 11.71 36.14
CA LEU A 107 -8.68 11.91 36.44
C LEU A 107 -9.26 10.80 37.32
N LEU A 108 -8.76 9.58 37.17
CA LEU A 108 -9.14 8.45 38.02
C LEU A 108 -8.58 8.61 39.45
N ASP A 109 -7.32 8.99 39.58
CA ASP A 109 -6.73 9.30 40.89
C ASP A 109 -7.49 10.46 41.58
N GLU A 110 -7.86 11.49 40.81
CA GLU A 110 -8.63 12.62 41.34
C GLU A 110 -10.03 12.18 41.83
N ILE A 111 -10.73 11.28 41.12
CA ILE A 111 -12.04 10.79 41.58
C ILE A 111 -11.91 9.84 42.77
N GLU A 112 -10.88 9.00 42.82
CA GLU A 112 -10.62 8.08 43.94
C GLU A 112 -10.17 8.83 45.20
N SER A 113 -9.53 10.00 45.06
CA SER A 113 -9.15 10.85 46.19
C SER A 113 -10.32 11.49 46.92
N LEU A 114 -11.52 11.47 46.33
CA LEU A 114 -12.76 11.92 46.96
C LEU A 114 -13.20 10.87 48.00
N ASP A 115 -12.79 11.08 49.24
CA ASP A 115 -13.15 10.23 50.37
C ASP A 115 -14.38 10.77 51.11
N ASP A 116 -15.53 10.16 50.84
CA ASP A 116 -16.82 10.48 51.47
C ASP A 116 -16.89 9.96 52.93
N SER A 117 -15.97 9.07 53.33
CA SER A 117 -16.01 8.39 54.64
C SER A 117 -15.77 9.33 55.83
N LYS A 118 -15.19 10.50 55.58
CA LYS A 118 -14.85 11.50 56.61
C LYS A 118 -15.93 12.56 56.80
N TRP A 119 -17.00 12.54 56.01
CA TRP A 119 -18.02 13.59 56.07
C TRP A 119 -18.95 13.39 57.27
N ASN A 120 -19.09 14.44 58.08
CA ASN A 120 -20.03 14.45 59.20
C ASN A 120 -21.17 15.44 58.93
N LYS A 121 -22.21 15.44 59.78
CA LYS A 121 -23.43 16.22 59.56
C LYS A 121 -23.18 17.73 59.49
N ASP A 122 -22.13 18.21 60.14
CA ASP A 122 -21.76 19.62 60.20
C ASP A 122 -20.92 20.04 58.97
N SER A 123 -20.04 19.16 58.46
CA SER A 123 -19.18 19.42 57.29
C SER A 123 -19.87 19.13 55.96
N LEU A 124 -20.86 18.23 55.93
CA LEU A 124 -21.54 17.76 54.72
C LEU A 124 -22.12 18.90 53.86
N SER A 125 -22.68 19.92 54.50
CA SER A 125 -23.30 21.07 53.79
C SER A 125 -22.29 21.87 52.96
N SER A 126 -21.00 21.83 53.33
CA SER A 126 -19.92 22.53 52.62
C SER A 126 -19.11 21.64 51.68
N GLU A 127 -18.86 20.38 52.08
CA GLU A 127 -18.03 19.44 51.33
C GLU A 127 -18.78 18.83 50.13
N LEU A 128 -20.07 18.50 50.29
CA LEU A 128 -20.85 17.85 49.22
C LEU A 128 -20.95 18.71 47.95
N PRO A 129 -21.28 20.02 48.00
CA PRO A 129 -21.26 20.87 46.80
C PRO A 129 -19.87 21.05 46.20
N SER A 130 -18.81 20.89 46.99
CA SER A 130 -17.42 20.95 46.51
C SER A 130 -17.05 19.67 45.76
N ALA A 131 -17.37 18.51 46.34
CA ALA A 131 -17.17 17.19 45.71
C ALA A 131 -17.95 17.07 44.41
N ILE A 132 -19.23 17.47 44.38
CA ILE A 132 -20.05 17.49 43.15
C ILE A 132 -19.41 18.36 42.07
N ARG A 133 -18.90 19.55 42.42
CA ARG A 133 -18.20 20.42 41.47
C ARG A 133 -16.92 19.78 40.93
N ARG A 134 -16.16 19.06 41.76
CA ARG A 134 -14.96 18.34 41.32
C ARG A 134 -15.31 17.18 40.37
N VAL A 135 -16.34 16.40 40.68
CA VAL A 135 -16.82 15.33 39.78
C VAL A 135 -17.29 15.89 38.45
N GLU A 136 -18.01 17.02 38.45
CA GLU A 136 -18.44 17.65 37.20
C GLU A 136 -17.25 18.17 36.38
N HIS A 137 -16.24 18.73 37.03
CA HIS A 137 -14.99 19.11 36.36
C HIS A 137 -14.32 17.90 35.70
N ILE A 138 -14.19 16.77 36.41
CA ILE A 138 -13.64 15.51 35.88
C ILE A 138 -14.44 15.03 34.67
N ARG A 139 -15.77 15.09 34.73
CA ARG A 139 -16.67 14.72 33.62
C ARG A 139 -16.41 15.57 32.38
N LEU A 140 -16.26 16.89 32.53
CA LEU A 140 -15.99 17.80 31.43
C LEU A 140 -14.62 17.54 30.79
N GLU A 141 -13.58 17.29 31.60
CA GLU A 141 -12.26 16.92 31.08
C GLU A 141 -12.28 15.58 30.34
N TYR A 142 -12.98 14.57 30.88
CA TYR A 142 -13.18 13.28 30.21
C TYR A 142 -13.84 13.48 28.83
N LEU A 143 -14.91 14.28 28.75
CA LEU A 143 -15.60 14.55 27.49
C LEU A 143 -14.69 15.29 26.49
N ARG A 144 -13.85 16.20 26.98
CA ARG A 144 -12.86 16.92 26.15
C ARG A 144 -11.78 15.98 25.60
N ILE A 145 -11.26 15.06 26.40
CA ILE A 145 -10.22 14.12 25.95
C ILE A 145 -10.82 13.13 24.95
N THR A 146 -11.99 12.58 25.24
CA THR A 146 -12.67 11.63 24.34
C THR A 146 -13.09 12.26 23.01
N SER A 147 -13.48 13.54 22.99
CA SER A 147 -13.79 14.23 21.73
C SER A 147 -12.54 14.44 20.87
N LYS A 148 -11.40 14.80 21.48
CA LYS A 148 -10.11 14.88 20.79
C LYS A 148 -9.68 13.52 20.25
N LEU A 149 -9.83 12.45 21.04
CA LEU A 149 -9.48 11.10 20.62
C LEU A 149 -10.31 10.62 19.40
N LYS A 150 -11.60 10.94 19.38
CA LYS A 150 -12.47 10.67 18.21
C LYS A 150 -12.04 11.45 16.98
N ALA A 151 -11.52 12.67 17.13
CA ALA A 151 -11.00 13.45 16.00
C ALA A 151 -9.75 12.80 15.40
N ILE A 152 -8.82 12.34 16.24
CA ILE A 152 -7.60 11.62 15.82
C ILE A 152 -7.96 10.33 15.09
N GLN A 153 -8.93 9.57 15.61
CA GLN A 153 -9.39 8.33 14.97
C GLN A 153 -10.00 8.60 13.59
N ARG A 154 -10.79 9.68 13.45
CA ARG A 154 -11.35 10.09 12.14
C ARG A 154 -10.27 10.52 11.16
N GLU A 155 -9.25 11.23 11.61
CA GLU A 155 -8.12 11.64 10.77
C GLU A 155 -7.33 10.43 10.27
N SER A 156 -7.06 9.46 11.16
CA SER A 156 -6.43 8.18 10.78
C SER A 156 -7.24 7.45 9.70
N SER A 157 -8.56 7.35 9.85
CA SER A 157 -9.42 6.70 8.86
C SER A 157 -9.56 7.49 7.55
N ALA A 158 -9.42 8.83 7.59
CA ALA A 158 -9.46 9.67 6.39
C ALA A 158 -8.14 9.60 5.60
N ALA A 159 -7.00 9.52 6.29
CA ALA A 159 -5.69 9.32 5.69
C ALA A 159 -5.60 7.96 4.97
N GLU A 160 -6.19 6.91 5.54
CA GLU A 160 -6.28 5.59 4.90
C GLU A 160 -7.20 5.55 3.67
N GLY A 161 -8.12 6.51 3.54
CA GLY A 161 -9.07 6.60 2.42
C GLY A 161 -8.54 7.31 1.17
N SER A 162 -7.36 7.96 1.23
CA SER A 162 -6.92 8.87 0.18
C SER A 162 -5.88 8.32 -0.80
N ASP A 163 -5.14 7.25 -0.50
CA ASP A 163 -4.02 6.87 -1.37
C ASP A 163 -3.71 5.38 -1.41
N SER A 164 -4.75 4.58 -1.63
CA SER A 164 -4.55 3.16 -1.83
C SER A 164 -5.63 2.57 -2.70
N GLY A 165 -5.28 2.34 -3.97
CA GLY A 165 -5.67 1.12 -4.67
C GLY A 165 -5.12 -0.13 -3.97
N ARG A 166 -5.32 -0.26 -2.65
CA ARG A 166 -5.03 -1.46 -1.87
C ARG A 166 -6.16 -2.42 -2.14
N SER A 167 -5.87 -3.36 -3.03
CA SER A 167 -6.14 -4.78 -2.82
C SER A 167 -7.06 -5.07 -1.63
N PHE A 168 -8.36 -5.16 -1.89
CA PHE A 168 -9.39 -5.68 -0.96
C PHE A 168 -9.17 -7.16 -0.58
N ILE A 169 -7.98 -7.72 -0.81
CA ILE A 169 -7.74 -9.17 -0.84
C ILE A 169 -7.22 -9.75 0.49
N PRO A 170 -6.48 -9.05 1.39
CA PRO A 170 -6.03 -9.71 2.61
C PRO A 170 -6.92 -9.52 3.86
N GLU A 171 -7.97 -8.69 3.82
CA GLU A 171 -8.90 -8.51 4.97
C GLU A 171 -10.28 -9.15 4.81
N ILE A 172 -10.64 -9.62 3.62
CA ILE A 172 -11.85 -10.44 3.41
C ILE A 172 -11.71 -11.88 3.95
N CYS A 173 -10.52 -12.31 4.34
CA CYS A 173 -10.30 -13.64 4.92
C CYS A 173 -10.44 -13.68 6.45
N SER A 174 -10.53 -12.55 7.15
CA SER A 174 -10.71 -12.49 8.62
C SER A 174 -12.05 -11.88 9.04
N VAL A 175 -12.79 -11.25 8.12
CA VAL A 175 -14.17 -10.82 8.36
C VAL A 175 -15.06 -12.05 8.40
N SER A 176 -15.45 -12.44 9.62
CA SER A 176 -16.44 -13.48 9.87
C SER A 176 -17.67 -13.26 8.99
N TRP A 177 -18.15 -14.29 8.30
CA TRP A 177 -19.34 -14.25 7.43
C TRP A 177 -20.56 -13.57 8.10
N THR A 178 -20.65 -13.69 9.42
CA THR A 178 -21.68 -13.06 10.27
C THR A 178 -21.58 -11.54 10.33
N GLN A 179 -20.39 -10.96 10.21
CA GLN A 179 -20.15 -9.53 10.24
C GLN A 179 -20.45 -8.87 8.89
N GLY A 180 -20.14 -9.56 7.78
CA GLY A 180 -20.59 -9.17 6.44
C GLY A 180 -22.12 -9.19 6.31
N PHE A 181 -22.79 -10.16 6.92
CA PHE A 181 -24.26 -10.21 6.93
C PHE A 181 -24.88 -9.06 7.75
N LYS A 182 -24.30 -8.70 8.90
CA LYS A 182 -24.77 -7.57 9.72
C LYS A 182 -24.67 -6.23 9.01
N ILE A 183 -23.58 -5.98 8.28
CA ILE A 183 -23.40 -4.72 7.55
C ILE A 183 -24.40 -4.60 6.40
N GLY A 184 -24.63 -5.70 5.67
CA GLY A 184 -25.67 -5.76 4.65
C GLY A 184 -27.06 -5.52 5.24
N LEU A 185 -27.39 -6.20 6.35
CA LEU A 185 -28.69 -6.07 7.00
C LEU A 185 -28.96 -4.64 7.47
N ILE A 186 -27.98 -3.93 8.02
CA ILE A 186 -28.13 -2.51 8.43
C ILE A 186 -28.45 -1.62 7.23
N PHE A 187 -27.82 -1.84 6.08
CA PHE A 187 -28.08 -1.06 4.87
C PHE A 187 -29.47 -1.34 4.29
N PHE A 188 -29.94 -2.59 4.34
CA PHE A 188 -31.25 -2.99 3.83
C PHE A 188 -32.40 -2.82 4.84
N MET A 189 -32.13 -2.67 6.14
CA MET A 189 -33.13 -2.42 7.19
C MET A 189 -34.11 -1.29 6.88
N PRO A 190 -33.69 -0.06 6.48
CA PRO A 190 -34.64 1.00 6.17
C PRO A 190 -35.56 0.62 4.99
N ILE A 191 -35.05 -0.08 3.98
CA ILE A 191 -35.85 -0.53 2.82
C ILE A 191 -36.85 -1.62 3.24
N ILE A 192 -36.42 -2.59 4.05
CA ILE A 192 -37.27 -3.68 4.56
C ILE A 192 -38.41 -3.11 5.41
N ILE A 193 -38.14 -2.13 6.27
CA ILE A 193 -39.14 -1.48 7.12
C ILE A 193 -40.19 -0.76 6.25
N VAL A 194 -39.77 -0.01 5.23
CA VAL A 194 -40.69 0.68 4.32
C VAL A 194 -41.55 -0.32 3.55
N LEU A 195 -40.96 -1.41 3.05
CA LEU A 195 -41.68 -2.47 2.34
C LEU A 195 -42.70 -3.15 3.26
N ALA A 196 -42.30 -3.50 4.49
CA ALA A 196 -43.17 -4.13 5.47
C ALA A 196 -44.36 -3.23 5.83
N LEU A 197 -44.13 -1.94 6.09
CA LEU A 197 -45.20 -0.97 6.37
C LEU A 197 -46.14 -0.80 5.16
N SER A 198 -45.59 -0.74 3.94
CA SER A 198 -46.38 -0.64 2.72
C SER A 198 -47.31 -1.84 2.55
N THR A 199 -46.78 -3.06 2.70
CA THR A 199 -47.59 -4.29 2.62
C THR A 199 -48.63 -4.39 3.74
N LEU A 200 -48.29 -3.95 4.96
CA LEU A 200 -49.21 -3.95 6.09
C LEU A 200 -50.40 -3.01 5.86
N VAL A 201 -50.15 -1.80 5.36
CA VAL A 201 -51.21 -0.84 5.03
C VAL A 201 -52.12 -1.42 3.92
N LEU A 202 -51.54 -2.04 2.90
CA LEU A 202 -52.30 -2.67 1.81
C LEU A 202 -53.17 -3.82 2.32
N ALA A 203 -52.63 -4.67 3.20
CA ALA A 203 -53.34 -5.79 3.79
C ALA A 203 -54.51 -5.32 4.67
N ILE A 204 -54.31 -4.25 5.46
CA ILE A 204 -55.37 -3.64 6.26
C ILE A 204 -56.46 -3.06 5.34
N ALA A 205 -56.08 -2.30 4.31
CA ALA A 205 -57.03 -1.74 3.36
C ALA A 205 -57.84 -2.83 2.63
N MET A 206 -57.19 -3.91 2.22
CA MET A 206 -57.85 -5.07 1.60
C MET A 206 -58.78 -5.78 2.58
N PHE A 207 -58.38 -5.95 3.85
CA PHE A 207 -59.22 -6.57 4.87
C PHE A 207 -60.48 -5.76 5.15
N PHE A 208 -60.38 -4.43 5.21
CA PHE A 208 -61.55 -3.56 5.31
C PHE A 208 -62.44 -3.63 4.07
N ALA A 209 -61.85 -3.59 2.88
CA ALA A 209 -62.59 -3.68 1.62
C ALA A 209 -63.31 -5.03 1.40
N LEU A 210 -62.81 -6.13 1.98
CA LEU A 210 -63.48 -7.43 1.96
C LEU A 210 -64.60 -7.55 3.01
N ARG A 211 -64.63 -6.67 4.01
CA ARG A 211 -65.57 -6.75 5.14
C ARG A 211 -66.75 -5.77 5.01
N THR A 212 -66.62 -4.74 4.18
CA THR A 212 -67.72 -3.89 3.68
C THR A 212 -68.43 -4.53 2.50
#